data_AF-A0A914WLL5-F1
#
_entry.id   AF-A0A914WLL5-F1
#
_cell.length_a   1.000
_cell.length_b   1.000
_cell.length_c   1.000
_cell.angle_alpha   90.00
_cell.angle_beta   90.00
_cell.angle_gamma   90.00
#
_symmetry.space_group_name_H-M   'P 1'
#
loop_
_entity.id
_entity.type
_entity.pdbx_description
1 polymer ?
#
loop_
_entity_poly.entity_id
_entity_poly.type
_entity_poly.pdbx_seq_one_letter_code
_entity_poly.pdbx_strand_id
1 'polypeptide(L)'
;MGSSASKPEHEAKRWHEELAEMQRIQMERQIELQNMMWERTMALSAARTRDSFVFLTAIGVIVSFASLTSLARTYPKTHLWKILPVGIVFAAGYHFRRAYGHELIDVTRIAGELMQDDPQHFRQMPNGPITFEQVEQRRLESHADPLGQSHHDSLL
;
A
#
# COMPACT_ATOMS: atom_id res chain seq x y z
N MET A 1 58.80 19.13 -23.55
CA MET A 1 57.64 19.40 -24.42
C MET A 1 56.58 18.35 -24.13
N GLY A 2 55.50 18.70 -23.46
CA GLY A 2 54.42 17.76 -23.15
C GLY A 2 53.29 18.46 -22.40
N SER A 3 52.29 18.99 -23.12
CA SER A 3 51.10 19.61 -22.47
C SER A 3 49.90 19.90 -23.40
N SER A 4 49.76 19.25 -24.56
CA SER A 4 48.58 19.48 -25.43
C SER A 4 47.70 18.24 -25.63
N ALA A 5 48.18 17.03 -25.33
CA ALA A 5 47.40 15.80 -25.46
C ALA A 5 46.63 15.42 -24.17
N SER A 6 47.02 15.94 -22.99
CA SER A 6 46.43 15.59 -21.70
C SER A 6 45.20 16.43 -21.29
N LYS A 7 45.03 17.63 -21.87
CA LYS A 7 43.87 18.51 -21.61
C LYS A 7 42.52 17.90 -22.03
N PRO A 8 42.35 17.38 -23.27
CA PRO A 8 41.07 16.82 -23.69
C PRO A 8 40.68 15.56 -22.91
N GLU A 9 41.66 14.75 -22.48
CA GLU A 9 41.39 13.55 -21.67
C GLU A 9 40.94 13.92 -20.24
N HIS A 10 41.51 14.97 -19.66
CA HIS A 10 41.14 15.43 -18.32
C HIS A 10 39.77 16.12 -18.29
N GLU A 11 39.40 16.81 -19.38
CA GLU A 11 38.07 17.42 -19.54
C GLU A 11 36.99 16.36 -19.79
N ALA A 12 37.28 15.33 -20.60
CA ALA A 12 36.37 14.20 -20.80
C ALA A 12 36.12 13.42 -19.49
N LYS A 13 37.17 13.16 -18.70
CA LYS A 13 37.03 12.50 -17.38
C LYS A 13 36.16 13.32 -16.41
N ARG A 14 36.38 14.62 -16.31
CA ARG A 14 35.53 15.51 -15.49
C ARG A 14 34.07 15.51 -15.95
N TRP A 15 33.83 15.54 -17.25
CA TRP A 15 32.47 15.45 -17.79
C TRP A 15 31.79 14.12 -17.43
N HIS A 16 32.50 12.99 -17.52
CA HIS A 16 31.99 11.70 -17.08
C HIS A 16 31.72 11.64 -15.58
N GLU A 17 32.58 12.26 -14.77
CA GLU A 17 32.39 12.38 -13.31
C GLU A 17 31.16 13.23 -12.97
N GLU A 18 30.98 14.39 -13.62
CA GLU A 18 29.80 15.25 -13.45
C GLU A 18 28.51 14.54 -13.88
N LEU A 19 28.53 13.81 -15.01
CA LEU A 19 27.39 13.01 -15.44
C LEU A 19 27.05 11.90 -14.44
N ALA A 20 28.05 11.21 -13.90
CA ALA A 20 27.86 10.16 -12.89
C ALA A 20 27.30 10.74 -11.58
N GLU A 21 27.77 11.92 -11.17
CA GLU A 21 27.27 12.63 -10.00
C GLU A 21 25.81 13.07 -10.19
N MET A 22 25.47 13.64 -11.35
CA MET A 22 24.09 13.98 -11.68
C MET A 22 23.17 12.76 -11.68
N GLN A 23 23.61 11.63 -12.23
CA GLN A 23 22.83 10.37 -12.19
C GLN A 23 22.62 9.89 -10.75
N ARG A 24 23.65 9.97 -9.91
CA ARG A 24 23.54 9.63 -8.50
C ARG A 24 22.53 10.51 -7.77
N ILE A 25 22.61 11.83 -7.94
CA ILE A 25 21.66 12.78 -7.33
C ILE A 25 20.23 12.50 -7.80
N GLN A 26 20.04 12.19 -9.08
CA GLN A 26 18.72 11.82 -9.60
C GLN A 26 18.19 10.53 -8.96
N MET A 27 19.03 9.52 -8.77
CA MET A 27 18.65 8.28 -8.10
C MET A 27 18.32 8.51 -6.62
N GLU A 28 19.15 9.27 -5.89
CA GLU A 28 18.90 9.60 -4.48
C GLU A 28 17.55 10.31 -4.31
N ARG A 29 17.25 11.28 -5.17
CA ARG A 29 15.96 11.99 -5.17
C ARG A 29 14.78 11.08 -5.51
N GLN A 30 14.95 10.14 -6.44
CA GLN A 30 13.90 9.17 -6.78
C GLN A 30 13.58 8.25 -5.61
N ILE A 31 14.60 7.75 -4.91
CA ILE A 31 14.43 6.91 -3.72
C ILE A 31 13.72 7.71 -2.62
N GLU A 32 14.13 8.95 -2.38
CA GLU A 32 13.49 9.81 -1.38
C GLU A 32 12.02 10.10 -1.71
N LEU A 33 11.72 10.42 -2.98
CA LEU A 33 10.35 10.61 -3.43
C LEU A 33 9.50 9.34 -3.25
N GLN A 34 10.06 8.16 -3.55
CA GLN A 34 9.37 6.89 -3.34
C GLN A 34 9.07 6.66 -1.85
N ASN A 35 10.04 6.91 -0.97
CA ASN A 35 9.85 6.80 0.48
C ASN A 35 8.77 7.76 0.98
N MET A 36 8.81 9.03 0.59
CA MET A 36 7.81 10.02 0.97
C MET A 36 6.41 9.66 0.46
N MET A 37 6.28 9.15 -0.76
CA MET A 37 5.00 8.69 -1.30
C MET A 37 4.48 7.47 -0.55
N TRP A 38 5.36 6.56 -0.15
CA TRP A 38 5.00 5.39 0.64
C TRP A 38 4.52 5.79 2.03
N GLU A 39 5.24 6.66 2.73
CA GLU A 39 4.83 7.21 4.03
C GLU A 39 3.49 7.94 3.95
N ARG A 40 3.27 8.74 2.89
CA ARG A 40 2.00 9.44 2.66
C ARG A 40 0.85 8.47 2.39
N THR A 41 1.07 7.43 1.58
CA THR A 41 0.01 6.44 1.30
C THR A 41 -0.32 5.62 2.55
N MET A 42 0.67 5.30 3.39
CA MET A 42 0.47 4.67 4.70
C MET A 42 -0.31 5.57 5.66
N ALA A 43 0.01 6.87 5.72
CA ALA A 43 -0.73 7.83 6.54
C ALA A 43 -2.18 8.00 6.06
N LEU A 44 -2.39 8.06 4.74
CA LEU A 44 -3.72 8.18 4.14
C LEU A 44 -4.57 6.93 4.40
N SER A 45 -4.00 5.74 4.29
CA SER A 45 -4.72 4.49 4.56
C SER A 45 -5.14 4.40 6.04
N ALA A 46 -4.28 4.84 6.95
CA ALA A 46 -4.60 4.96 8.38
C ALA A 46 -5.75 5.95 8.61
N ALA A 47 -5.68 7.15 8.02
CA ALA A 47 -6.72 8.16 8.13
C ALA A 47 -8.06 7.68 7.56
N ARG A 48 -8.04 7.03 6.39
CA ARG A 48 -9.24 6.48 5.75
C ARG A 48 -9.90 5.39 6.60
N THR A 49 -9.09 4.55 7.24
CA THR A 49 -9.59 3.50 8.14
C THR A 49 -10.30 4.11 9.34
N ARG A 50 -9.75 5.19 9.92
CA ARG A 50 -10.37 5.91 11.04
C ARG A 50 -11.70 6.54 10.67
N ASP A 51 -11.76 7.25 9.55
CA ASP A 51 -12.99 7.89 9.08
C ASP A 51 -14.09 6.87 8.76
N SER A 52 -13.73 5.80 8.04
CA SER A 52 -14.66 4.71 7.72
C SER A 52 -15.19 4.01 8.97
N PHE A 53 -14.36 3.83 10.00
CA PHE A 53 -14.79 3.24 11.26
C PHE A 53 -15.84 4.10 11.97
N VAL A 54 -15.63 5.42 12.06
CA VAL A 54 -16.60 6.33 12.69
C VAL A 54 -17.93 6.28 11.94
N PHE A 55 -17.89 6.35 10.61
CA PHE A 55 -19.09 6.31 9.77
C PHE A 55 -19.85 4.97 9.90
N LEU A 56 -19.16 3.84 9.76
CA LEU A 56 -19.76 2.51 9.87
C LEU A 56 -20.30 2.23 11.26
N THR A 57 -19.61 2.68 12.31
CA THR A 57 -20.07 2.48 13.69
C THR A 57 -21.31 3.33 13.98
N ALA A 58 -21.36 4.58 13.51
CA ALA A 58 -22.53 5.44 13.67
C ALA A 58 -23.78 4.82 13.02
N ILE A 59 -23.66 4.37 11.77
CA ILE A 59 -24.76 3.68 11.07
C ILE A 59 -25.09 2.36 11.77
N GLY A 60 -24.08 1.59 12.15
CA GLY A 60 -24.24 0.33 12.86
C GLY A 60 -25.06 0.49 14.14
N VAL A 61 -24.78 1.51 14.95
CA VAL A 61 -25.56 1.83 16.17
C VAL A 61 -27.01 2.18 15.81
N ILE A 62 -27.23 3.06 14.84
CA ILE A 62 -28.59 3.46 14.42
C ILE A 62 -29.40 2.24 13.95
N VAL A 63 -28.83 1.43 13.07
CA VAL A 63 -29.47 0.22 12.54
C VAL A 63 -29.71 -0.81 13.63
N SER A 64 -28.78 -0.95 14.58
CA SER A 64 -28.94 -1.84 15.74
C SER A 64 -30.13 -1.44 16.59
N PHE A 65 -30.25 -0.14 16.92
CA PHE A 65 -31.37 0.37 17.70
C PHE A 65 -32.71 0.25 16.94
N ALA A 66 -32.72 0.53 15.64
CA ALA A 66 -33.90 0.35 14.81
C ALA A 66 -34.33 -1.13 14.73
N SER A 67 -33.37 -2.04 14.58
CA SER A 67 -33.63 -3.48 14.55
C SER A 67 -34.12 -3.99 15.91
N LEU A 68 -33.49 -3.54 17.01
CA LEU A 68 -33.86 -3.94 18.37
C LEU A 68 -35.29 -3.50 18.73
N THR A 69 -35.66 -2.26 18.39
CA THR A 69 -37.01 -1.74 18.62
C THR A 69 -38.06 -2.44 17.76
N SER A 70 -37.73 -2.80 16.52
CA SER A 70 -38.58 -3.61 15.64
C SER A 70 -38.79 -5.01 16.21
N LEU A 71 -37.71 -5.70 16.58
CA LEU A 71 -37.76 -7.07 17.11
C LEU A 71 -38.50 -7.16 18.45
N ALA A 72 -38.31 -6.16 19.32
CA ALA A 72 -39.02 -6.07 20.60
C ALA A 72 -40.53 -5.88 20.43
N ARG A 73 -40.98 -5.21 19.36
CA ARG A 73 -42.41 -5.05 19.03
C ARG A 73 -43.00 -6.32 18.41
N THR A 74 -42.29 -6.98 17.52
CA THR A 74 -42.83 -8.14 16.78
C THR A 74 -42.78 -9.44 17.59
N TYR A 75 -41.76 -9.63 18.43
CA TYR A 75 -41.51 -10.91 19.09
C TYR A 75 -41.14 -10.75 20.58
N PRO A 76 -42.11 -10.44 21.46
CA PRO A 76 -41.82 -10.17 22.88
C PRO A 76 -41.31 -11.38 23.67
N LYS A 77 -41.45 -12.61 23.14
CA LYS A 77 -41.09 -13.86 23.81
C LYS A 77 -39.73 -14.44 23.38
N THR A 78 -39.09 -13.89 22.35
CA THR A 78 -37.89 -14.48 21.77
C THR A 78 -36.64 -13.75 22.27
N HIS A 79 -35.69 -14.46 22.88
CA HIS A 79 -34.46 -13.87 23.43
C HIS A 79 -33.46 -13.37 22.37
N LEU A 80 -33.81 -13.40 21.08
CA LEU A 80 -32.97 -12.96 19.96
C LEU A 80 -32.50 -11.51 20.08
N TRP A 81 -33.29 -10.66 20.74
CA TRP A 81 -32.92 -9.27 21.02
C TRP A 81 -31.64 -9.12 21.86
N LYS A 82 -31.25 -10.16 22.62
CA LYS A 82 -30.01 -10.17 23.43
C LYS A 82 -28.76 -10.53 22.62
N ILE A 83 -28.90 -11.27 21.52
CA ILE A 83 -27.77 -11.79 20.74
C ILE A 83 -27.26 -10.73 19.75
N LEU A 84 -28.18 -9.98 19.14
CA LEU A 84 -27.85 -8.96 18.13
C LEU A 84 -26.87 -7.87 18.62
N PRO A 85 -27.05 -7.25 19.80
CA PRO A 85 -26.11 -6.22 20.27
C PRO A 85 -24.71 -6.78 20.59
N VAL A 86 -24.58 -8.05 20.96
CA VAL A 86 -23.27 -8.65 21.31
C VAL A 86 -22.36 -8.75 20.09
N GLY A 87 -22.91 -9.19 18.94
CA GLY A 87 -22.13 -9.29 17.69
C GLY A 87 -21.63 -7.94 17.20
N ILE A 88 -22.45 -6.89 17.33
CA ILE A 88 -22.10 -5.54 16.88
C ILE A 88 -21.09 -4.89 17.82
N VAL A 89 -21.22 -5.08 19.14
CA VAL A 89 -20.21 -4.61 20.10
C VAL A 89 -18.86 -5.31 19.86
N PHE A 90 -18.86 -6.61 19.57
CA PHE A 90 -17.63 -7.35 19.29
C PHE A 90 -16.97 -6.89 17.97
N ALA A 91 -17.75 -6.75 16.90
CA ALA A 91 -17.26 -6.24 15.62
C ALA A 91 -16.75 -4.78 15.74
N ALA A 92 -17.50 -3.91 16.43
CA ALA A 92 -17.09 -2.54 16.65
C ALA A 92 -15.81 -2.45 17.51
N GLY A 93 -15.68 -3.28 18.55
CA GLY A 93 -14.47 -3.35 19.36
C GLY A 93 -13.25 -3.81 18.55
N TYR A 94 -13.43 -4.79 17.66
CA TYR A 94 -12.39 -5.20 16.73
C TYR A 94 -11.97 -4.05 15.81
N HIS A 95 -12.92 -3.44 15.10
CA HIS A 95 -12.61 -2.33 14.20
C HIS A 95 -12.07 -1.09 14.92
N PHE A 96 -12.47 -0.86 16.18
CA PHE A 96 -11.92 0.20 17.03
C PHE A 96 -10.43 -0.02 17.27
N ARG A 97 -10.03 -1.24 17.65
CA ARG A 97 -8.62 -1.60 17.81
C ARG A 97 -7.84 -1.41 16.51
N ARG A 98 -8.43 -1.71 15.35
CA ARG A 98 -7.76 -1.51 14.04
C ARG A 98 -7.62 -0.04 13.66
N ALA A 99 -8.64 0.79 13.94
CA ALA A 99 -8.66 2.20 13.58
C ALA A 99 -7.78 3.07 14.49
N TYR A 100 -7.80 2.79 15.79
CA TYR A 100 -7.11 3.59 16.81
C TYR A 100 -5.89 2.92 17.43
N GLY A 101 -5.69 1.62 17.20
CA GLY A 101 -4.53 0.90 17.72
C GLY A 101 -3.26 1.13 16.91
N HIS A 102 -2.15 0.62 17.45
CA HIS A 102 -0.83 0.67 16.84
C HIS A 102 -0.60 -0.42 15.79
N GLU A 103 -1.65 -1.08 15.26
CA GLU A 103 -1.53 -2.23 14.35
C GLU A 103 -0.60 -1.94 13.17
N LEU A 104 -0.71 -0.76 12.55
CA LEU A 104 0.16 -0.38 11.44
C LEU A 104 1.64 -0.26 11.85
N ILE A 105 1.93 0.26 13.04
CA ILE A 105 3.29 0.40 13.57
C ILE A 105 3.83 -0.97 13.99
N ASP A 106 2.99 -1.82 14.57
CA ASP A 106 3.37 -3.17 14.96
C ASP A 106 3.62 -4.06 13.74
N VAL A 107 2.79 -3.97 12.71
CA VAL A 107 2.98 -4.73 11.46
C VAL A 107 4.26 -4.30 10.76
N THR A 108 4.56 -3.00 10.66
CA THR A 108 5.83 -2.55 10.05
C THR A 108 7.04 -2.93 10.90
N ARG A 109 6.92 -2.87 12.23
CA ARG A 109 7.96 -3.33 13.15
C ARG A 109 8.23 -4.83 13.01
N ILE A 110 7.18 -5.67 13.09
CA ILE A 110 7.30 -7.13 12.96
C ILE A 110 7.79 -7.50 11.56
N ALA A 111 7.34 -6.82 10.51
CA ALA A 111 7.88 -7.01 9.16
C ALA A 111 9.38 -6.68 9.11
N GLY A 112 9.80 -5.59 9.76
CA GLY A 112 11.21 -5.23 9.88
C GLY A 112 12.04 -6.27 10.63
N GLU A 113 11.54 -6.76 11.75
CA GLU A 113 12.15 -7.85 12.54
C GLU A 113 12.26 -9.13 11.67
N LEU A 114 11.20 -9.53 11.00
CA LEU A 114 11.16 -10.73 10.16
C LEU A 114 12.10 -10.65 8.94
N MET A 115 12.25 -9.45 8.34
CA MET A 115 13.22 -9.21 7.27
C MET A 115 14.68 -9.24 7.76
N GLN A 116 14.93 -8.96 9.04
CA GLN A 116 16.24 -9.10 9.66
C GLN A 116 16.54 -10.56 9.99
N ASP A 117 15.54 -11.30 10.47
CA ASP A 117 15.66 -12.71 10.86
C ASP A 117 15.85 -13.64 9.66
N ASP A 118 15.16 -13.42 8.53
CA ASP A 118 15.35 -14.19 7.30
C ASP A 118 15.52 -13.31 6.04
N PRO A 119 16.73 -12.77 5.82
CA PRO A 119 17.00 -11.90 4.68
C PRO A 119 16.87 -12.62 3.34
N GLN A 120 17.11 -13.93 3.31
CA GLN A 120 17.14 -14.71 2.08
C GLN A 120 15.72 -14.97 1.57
N HIS A 121 14.77 -15.27 2.45
CA HIS A 121 13.40 -15.54 2.05
C HIS A 121 12.65 -14.27 1.60
N PHE A 122 12.88 -13.13 2.27
CA PHE A 122 12.11 -11.90 2.01
C PHE A 122 12.78 -10.89 1.06
N ARG A 123 14.10 -10.91 0.85
CA ARG A 123 14.77 -10.02 -0.15
C ARG A 123 14.76 -10.58 -1.57
N GLN A 124 14.56 -11.88 -1.74
CA GLN A 124 14.47 -12.44 -3.08
C GLN A 124 13.18 -11.94 -3.72
N MET A 125 13.29 -11.03 -4.68
CA MET A 125 12.18 -10.75 -5.59
C MET A 125 11.76 -12.09 -6.22
N PRO A 126 10.48 -12.50 -6.14
CA PRO A 126 10.03 -13.80 -6.66
C PRO A 126 10.44 -14.06 -8.11
N ASN A 127 10.64 -12.98 -8.89
CA ASN A 127 10.97 -13.03 -10.31
C ASN A 127 12.33 -12.38 -10.66
N GLY A 128 13.17 -12.10 -9.66
CA GLY A 128 14.43 -11.38 -9.86
C GLY A 128 14.26 -9.91 -10.29
N PRO A 129 15.36 -9.19 -10.55
CA PRO A 129 15.30 -7.83 -11.07
C PRO A 129 14.61 -7.83 -12.45
N ILE A 130 13.72 -6.87 -12.67
CA ILE A 130 13.03 -6.69 -13.96
C ILE A 130 14.09 -6.54 -15.05
N THR A 131 14.17 -7.51 -15.97
CA THR A 131 15.09 -7.45 -17.10
C THR A 131 14.52 -6.56 -18.20
N PHE A 132 15.39 -5.98 -19.03
CA PHE A 132 14.98 -5.17 -20.18
C PHE A 132 13.99 -5.91 -21.08
N GLU A 133 14.18 -7.22 -21.26
CA GLU A 133 13.29 -8.08 -22.04
C GLU A 133 11.87 -8.15 -21.48
N GLN A 134 11.71 -8.20 -20.15
CA GLN A 134 10.39 -8.16 -19.51
C GLN A 134 9.70 -6.80 -19.62
N VAL A 135 10.47 -5.71 -19.75
CA VAL A 135 9.92 -4.37 -19.99
C VAL A 135 9.49 -4.22 -21.44
N GLU A 136 10.30 -4.73 -22.37
CA GLU A 136 9.99 -4.70 -23.80
C GLU A 136 8.79 -5.59 -24.12
N GLN A 137 8.70 -6.78 -23.51
CA GLN A 137 7.52 -7.64 -23.63
C GLN A 137 6.25 -6.96 -23.12
N ARG A 138 6.27 -6.33 -21.93
CA ARG A 138 5.10 -5.58 -21.43
C ARG A 138 4.73 -4.38 -22.30
N ARG A 139 5.72 -3.68 -22.85
CA ARG A 139 5.50 -2.58 -23.81
C ARG A 139 4.83 -3.13 -25.07
N LEU A 140 5.33 -4.22 -25.63
CA LEU A 140 4.76 -4.87 -26.81
C LEU A 140 3.35 -5.39 -26.55
N GLU A 141 3.08 -6.01 -25.40
CA GLU A 141 1.73 -6.44 -24.98
C GLU A 141 0.78 -5.24 -24.85
N SER A 142 1.23 -4.13 -24.25
CA SER A 142 0.42 -2.92 -24.12
C SER A 142 0.14 -2.21 -25.46
N HIS A 143 1.00 -2.41 -26.47
CA HIS A 143 0.84 -1.86 -27.81
C HIS A 143 0.14 -2.83 -28.79
N ALA A 144 0.21 -4.14 -28.53
CA ALA A 144 -0.45 -5.19 -29.30
C ALA A 144 -1.94 -5.33 -28.96
N ASP A 145 -2.40 -4.67 -27.89
CA ASP A 145 -3.81 -4.62 -27.51
C ASP A 145 -4.44 -3.26 -27.90
N PRO A 146 -4.91 -3.07 -29.14
CA PRO A 146 -5.66 -1.88 -29.53
C PRO A 146 -7.13 -1.92 -29.05
N LEU A 147 -7.55 -2.92 -28.27
CA LEU A 147 -8.95 -3.09 -27.85
C LEU A 147 -9.05 -3.44 -26.36
N GLY A 148 -8.76 -2.45 -25.52
CA GLY A 148 -9.25 -2.42 -24.14
C GLY A 148 -10.78 -2.34 -24.11
N GLN A 149 -11.46 -3.48 -24.26
CA GLN A 149 -12.86 -3.72 -23.90
C GLN A 149 -13.20 -5.22 -24.09
N SER A 150 -13.01 -6.04 -23.06
CA SER A 150 -13.77 -7.30 -22.89
C SER A 150 -13.63 -7.99 -21.54
N HIS A 151 -12.77 -7.52 -20.62
CA HIS A 151 -12.59 -8.17 -19.32
C HIS A 151 -13.57 -7.71 -18.22
N HIS A 152 -14.65 -6.99 -18.55
CA HIS A 152 -15.68 -6.61 -17.57
C HIS A 152 -16.99 -7.41 -17.63
N ASP A 153 -17.20 -8.29 -18.62
CA ASP A 153 -18.51 -8.93 -18.88
C ASP A 153 -18.59 -10.44 -18.57
N SER A 154 -17.64 -11.03 -17.85
CA SER A 154 -17.68 -12.47 -17.51
C SER A 154 -18.16 -12.80 -16.10
N LEU A 155 -18.71 -11.83 -15.36
CA LEU A 155 -19.31 -12.04 -14.04
C LEU A 155 -20.67 -11.34 -13.91
N LEU A 156 -21.62 -11.66 -14.81
CA LEU A 156 -23.06 -11.64 -14.55
C LEU A 156 -23.72 -12.84 -15.24
#